data_AF-A0A2N2GN09-F1
#
_entry.id   AF-A0A2N2GN09-F1
#
_cell.length_a   1.000
_cell.length_b   1.000
_cell.length_c   1.000
_cell.angle_alpha   90.00
_cell.angle_beta   90.00
_cell.angle_gamma   90.00
#
_symmetry.space_group_name_H-M   'P 1'
#
loop_
_entity.id
_entity.type
_entity.pdbx_description
1 polymer ?
#
loop_
_entity_poly.entity_id
_entity_poly.type
_entity_poly.pdbx_seq_one_letter_code
_entity_poly.pdbx_strand_id
1 'polypeptide(L)'
;MKAKITFFVGSAVLLLGLTQLALTHEPIRALTVAVGAFFMLWGWKIGWTRHRGLTLWLGHAALVAGVWATVHGAALLPFLERPPTQLEILDMPLFWGLFTILGGQCMIRHGHCACCIASHEARTDSRCHRLRREAPGAP
;
A
#
# COMPACT_ATOMS: atom_id res chain seq x y z
N MET A 1 9.08 -12.33 -0.47
CA MET A 1 7.70 -12.90 -0.46
C MET A 1 6.81 -12.07 -1.38
N LYS A 2 5.88 -12.67 -2.15
CA LYS A 2 4.74 -11.90 -2.70
C LYS A 2 4.06 -11.26 -1.49
N ALA A 3 4.04 -9.94 -1.42
CA ALA A 3 3.48 -9.23 -0.29
C ALA A 3 1.95 -9.35 -0.39
N LYS A 4 1.42 -10.49 0.07
CA LYS A 4 0.00 -10.84 -0.06
C LYS A 4 -0.89 -9.74 0.52
N ILE A 5 -0.46 -9.15 1.63
CA ILE A 5 -1.17 -8.06 2.31
C ILE A 5 -1.25 -6.81 1.43
N THR A 6 -0.13 -6.35 0.84
CA THR A 6 -0.15 -5.14 -0.01
C THR A 6 -0.84 -5.41 -1.36
N PHE A 7 -0.85 -6.64 -1.83
CA PHE A 7 -1.69 -7.06 -2.96
C PHE A 7 -3.18 -6.98 -2.61
N PHE A 8 -3.63 -7.55 -1.47
CA PHE A 8 -5.02 -7.46 -1.02
C PHE A 8 -5.46 -6.01 -0.78
N VAL A 9 -4.60 -5.21 -0.16
CA VAL A 9 -4.84 -3.78 0.03
C VAL A 9 -4.96 -3.06 -1.31
N GLY A 10 -4.03 -3.29 -2.24
CA GLY A 10 -4.09 -2.72 -3.59
C GLY A 10 -5.35 -3.14 -4.35
N SER A 11 -5.76 -4.40 -4.26
CA SER A 11 -7.01 -4.90 -4.86
C SER A 11 -8.24 -4.26 -4.23
N ALA A 12 -8.29 -4.09 -2.91
CA ALA A 12 -9.40 -3.42 -2.24
C ALA A 12 -9.52 -1.95 -2.67
N VAL A 13 -8.39 -1.23 -2.73
CA VAL A 13 -8.35 0.17 -3.20
C VAL A 13 -8.75 0.28 -4.67
N LEU A 14 -8.28 -0.66 -5.51
CA LEU A 14 -8.64 -0.71 -6.92
C LEU A 14 -10.15 -0.96 -7.11
N LEU A 15 -10.72 -1.94 -6.39
CA LEU A 15 -12.14 -2.24 -6.46
C LEU A 15 -12.98 -1.05 -5.99
N LEU A 16 -12.60 -0.44 -4.87
CA LEU A 16 -13.30 0.74 -4.34
C LEU A 16 -13.26 1.91 -5.33
N GLY A 17 -12.09 2.18 -5.93
CA GLY A 17 -11.95 3.20 -6.97
C GLY A 17 -12.77 2.91 -8.23
N LEU A 18 -12.84 1.65 -8.66
CA LEU A 18 -13.66 1.23 -9.80
C LEU A 18 -15.16 1.38 -9.50
N THR A 19 -15.62 0.95 -8.32
CA THR A 19 -17.02 1.12 -7.90
C THR A 19 -17.39 2.60 -7.86
N GLN A 20 -16.51 3.43 -7.31
CA GLN A 20 -16.72 4.88 -7.22
C GLN A 20 -16.73 5.57 -8.58
N LEU A 21 -15.82 5.19 -9.48
CA LEU A 21 -15.77 5.71 -10.85
C LEU A 21 -17.04 5.33 -11.63
N ALA A 22 -17.51 4.09 -11.46
CA ALA A 22 -18.73 3.60 -12.11
C ALA A 22 -20.01 4.30 -11.63
N LEU A 23 -20.06 4.73 -10.36
CA LEU A 23 -21.25 5.38 -9.78
C LEU A 23 -21.30 6.88 -10.00
N THR A 24 -20.15 7.56 -10.06
CA THR A 24 -20.09 9.03 -10.08
C THR A 24 -19.58 9.61 -11.39
N HIS A 25 -18.99 8.80 -12.28
CA HIS A 25 -18.43 9.22 -13.57
C HIS A 25 -17.40 10.38 -13.52
N GLU A 26 -16.89 10.70 -12.33
CA GLU A 26 -15.93 11.79 -12.13
C GLU A 26 -14.51 11.36 -12.56
N PRO A 27 -13.86 12.09 -13.48
CA PRO A 27 -12.54 11.71 -13.99
C PRO A 27 -11.44 11.76 -12.93
N ILE A 28 -11.62 12.57 -11.88
CA ILE A 28 -10.68 12.67 -10.75
C ILE A 28 -10.55 11.32 -10.03
N ARG A 29 -11.61 10.48 -10.03
CA ARG A 29 -11.60 9.15 -9.40
C ARG A 29 -10.82 8.10 -10.21
N ALA A 30 -10.42 8.41 -11.45
CA ALA A 30 -9.47 7.59 -12.19
C ALA A 30 -8.08 7.59 -11.51
N LEU A 31 -7.74 8.65 -10.75
CA LEU A 31 -6.49 8.73 -10.00
C LEU A 31 -6.42 7.65 -8.92
N THR A 32 -7.51 7.42 -8.19
CA THR A 32 -7.60 6.38 -7.15
C THR A 32 -7.48 4.98 -7.77
N VAL A 33 -8.08 4.76 -8.95
CA VAL A 33 -7.92 3.52 -9.72
C VAL A 33 -6.46 3.32 -10.13
N ALA A 34 -5.80 4.36 -10.64
CA ALA A 34 -4.39 4.31 -11.04
C ALA A 34 -3.46 3.99 -9.86
N VAL A 35 -3.71 4.59 -8.68
CA VAL A 35 -2.96 4.31 -7.44
C VAL A 35 -3.19 2.87 -6.96
N GLY A 36 -4.43 2.38 -6.99
CA GLY A 36 -4.76 0.99 -6.65
C GLY A 36 -4.06 -0.02 -7.57
N ALA A 37 -4.08 0.25 -8.88
CA ALA A 37 -3.40 -0.56 -9.88
C ALA A 37 -1.88 -0.56 -9.68
N PHE A 38 -1.31 0.62 -9.37
CA PHE A 38 0.11 0.76 -9.04
C PHE A 38 0.50 -0.12 -7.85
N PHE A 39 -0.24 -0.05 -6.72
CA PHE A 39 0.03 -0.89 -5.56
C PHE A 39 -0.11 -2.39 -5.84
N MET A 40 -1.10 -2.78 -6.65
CA MET A 40 -1.33 -4.17 -7.04
C MET A 40 -0.16 -4.72 -7.90
N LEU A 41 0.28 -3.96 -8.90
CA LEU A 41 1.43 -4.31 -9.75
C LEU A 41 2.73 -4.35 -8.96
N TRP A 42 2.93 -3.38 -8.07
CA TRP A 42 4.11 -3.27 -7.21
C TRP A 42 4.21 -4.44 -6.23
N GLY A 43 3.09 -4.81 -5.60
CA GLY A 43 2.99 -5.94 -4.68
C GLY A 43 3.17 -7.31 -5.35
N TRP A 44 2.78 -7.44 -6.62
CA TRP A 44 2.89 -8.70 -7.38
C TRP A 44 4.28 -8.93 -7.98
N LYS A 45 4.85 -7.94 -8.68
CA LYS A 45 5.99 -8.16 -9.60
C LYS A 45 7.34 -7.66 -9.08
N ILE A 46 7.37 -6.52 -8.38
CA ILE A 46 8.63 -5.85 -8.02
C ILE A 46 9.17 -6.31 -6.66
N GLY A 47 8.29 -6.56 -5.69
CA GLY A 47 8.70 -7.05 -4.38
C GLY A 47 9.46 -5.99 -3.57
N TRP A 48 8.96 -5.69 -2.38
CA TRP A 48 9.38 -4.58 -1.54
C TRP A 48 10.85 -4.64 -1.10
N THR A 49 11.47 -5.82 -1.14
CA THR A 49 12.83 -6.05 -0.66
C THR A 49 13.89 -5.96 -1.75
N ARG A 50 13.51 -5.96 -3.03
CA ARG A 50 14.48 -5.91 -4.14
C ARG A 50 15.03 -4.50 -4.35
N HIS A 51 14.23 -3.47 -4.07
CA HIS A 51 14.60 -2.06 -4.23
C HIS A 51 14.36 -1.29 -2.93
N ARG A 52 15.27 -1.48 -1.96
CA ARG A 52 15.21 -0.85 -0.63
C ARG A 52 15.14 0.67 -0.69
N GLY A 53 16.05 1.30 -1.43
CA GLY A 53 16.11 2.77 -1.54
C GLY A 53 14.81 3.36 -2.10
N LEU A 54 14.24 2.71 -3.11
CA LEU A 54 13.02 3.18 -3.75
C LEU A 54 11.78 2.96 -2.86
N THR A 55 11.73 1.88 -2.10
CA THR A 55 10.68 1.64 -1.08
C THR A 55 10.75 2.69 0.04
N LEU A 56 11.96 3.13 0.41
CA LEU A 56 12.16 4.18 1.39
C LEU A 56 11.68 5.55 0.90
N TRP A 57 12.07 5.91 -0.33
CA TRP A 57 11.63 7.15 -0.98
C TRP A 57 10.12 7.19 -1.15
N LEU A 58 9.53 6.08 -1.62
CA LEU A 58 8.08 5.97 -1.78
C LEU A 58 7.35 6.05 -0.42
N GLY A 59 7.92 5.47 0.64
CA GLY A 59 7.40 5.61 2.01
C GLY A 59 7.40 7.05 2.52
N HIS A 60 8.47 7.81 2.25
CA HIS A 60 8.53 9.24 2.61
C HIS A 60 7.56 10.08 1.77
N ALA A 61 7.50 9.85 0.46
CA ALA A 61 6.54 10.51 -0.42
C ALA A 61 5.09 10.25 0.03
N ALA A 62 4.77 9.01 0.38
CA ALA A 62 3.47 8.63 0.92
C ALA A 62 3.17 9.32 2.26
N LEU A 63 4.15 9.46 3.15
CA LEU A 63 3.99 10.22 4.39
C LEU A 63 3.67 11.70 4.13
N VAL A 64 4.45 12.35 3.27
CA VAL A 64 4.23 13.78 2.95
C VAL A 64 2.86 13.99 2.32
N ALA A 65 2.51 13.17 1.33
CA ALA A 65 1.20 13.21 0.67
C ALA A 65 0.06 12.91 1.65
N GLY A 66 0.24 11.92 2.54
CA GLY A 66 -0.74 11.54 3.55
C GLY A 66 -0.97 12.63 4.58
N VAL A 67 0.09 13.30 5.05
CA VAL A 67 -0.03 14.46 5.96
C VAL A 67 -0.76 15.60 5.27
N TRP A 68 -0.41 15.92 4.01
CA TRP A 68 -1.09 16.95 3.25
C TRP A 68 -2.59 16.66 3.09
N ALA A 69 -2.95 15.43 2.69
CA ALA A 69 -4.34 14.99 2.57
C ALA A 69 -5.09 15.01 3.90
N THR A 70 -4.43 14.64 5.00
CA THR A 70 -5.00 14.66 6.35
C THR A 70 -5.29 16.10 6.79
N VAL A 71 -4.34 17.02 6.60
CA VAL A 71 -4.52 18.45 6.92
C VAL A 71 -5.65 19.05 6.09
N HIS A 72 -5.69 18.74 4.79
CA HIS A 72 -6.77 19.20 3.92
C HIS A 72 -8.14 18.65 4.35
N GLY A 73 -8.23 17.37 4.69
CA GLY A 73 -9.45 16.77 5.21
C GLY A 73 -9.87 17.31 6.57
N ALA A 74 -8.91 17.61 7.45
CA ALA A 74 -9.18 18.20 8.75
C ALA A 74 -9.67 19.65 8.63
N ALA A 75 -9.15 20.41 7.66
CA ALA A 75 -9.61 21.76 7.36
C ALA A 75 -11.06 21.80 6.81
N LEU A 76 -11.56 20.70 6.26
CA LEU A 76 -12.95 20.56 5.79
C LEU A 76 -13.94 20.20 6.91
N LEU A 77 -13.47 19.68 8.05
CA LEU A 77 -14.32 19.30 9.19
C LEU A 77 -15.25 20.41 9.71
N PRO A 78 -14.79 21.66 9.93
CA PRO A 78 -15.65 22.71 10.50
C PRO A 78 -16.75 23.20 9.56
N PHE A 79 -16.71 22.81 8.28
CA PHE A 79 -17.70 23.20 7.27
C PHE A 79 -18.70 22.08 6.94
N LEU A 80 -18.67 20.97 7.69
CA LEU A 80 -19.63 19.88 7.53
C LEU A 80 -20.94 20.23 8.22
N GLU A 81 -22.00 20.39 7.43
CA GLU A 81 -23.37 20.65 7.94
C GLU A 81 -24.01 19.42 8.57
N ARG A 82 -23.54 18.21 8.21
CA ARG A 82 -24.07 16.93 8.71
C ARG A 82 -22.94 15.92 8.97
N PRO A 83 -23.11 14.99 9.93
CA PRO A 83 -22.15 13.92 10.12
C PRO A 83 -22.11 13.00 8.87
N PRO A 84 -20.92 12.69 8.34
CA PRO A 84 -20.80 11.84 7.18
C PRO A 84 -21.22 10.39 7.51
N THR A 85 -21.90 9.76 6.56
CA THR A 85 -22.24 8.33 6.60
C THR A 85 -20.98 7.47 6.42
N GLN A 86 -21.03 6.17 6.76
CA GLN A 86 -19.87 5.27 6.69
C GLN A 86 -19.21 5.21 5.30
N LEU A 87 -20.01 5.30 4.24
CA LEU A 87 -19.52 5.34 2.86
C LEU A 87 -18.88 6.68 2.51
N GLU A 88 -19.44 7.79 2.99
CA GLU A 88 -18.86 9.12 2.80
C GLU A 88 -17.52 9.25 3.54
N ILE A 89 -17.35 8.63 4.71
CA ILE A 89 -16.07 8.58 5.44
C ILE A 89 -14.96 7.96 4.58
N LEU A 90 -15.27 6.88 3.84
CA LEU A 90 -14.30 6.24 2.94
C LEU A 90 -13.96 7.09 1.72
N ASP A 91 -14.76 8.10 1.40
CA ASP A 91 -14.50 9.07 0.33
C ASP A 91 -13.80 10.33 0.85
N MET A 92 -13.73 10.52 2.17
CA MET A 92 -13.10 11.72 2.72
C MET A 92 -11.57 11.69 2.58
N PRO A 93 -10.94 12.82 2.21
CA PRO A 93 -9.48 12.93 2.15
C PRO A 93 -8.80 12.66 3.49
N LEU A 94 -9.52 12.84 4.60
CA LEU A 94 -9.05 12.53 5.95
C LEU A 94 -8.76 11.02 6.14
N PHE A 95 -9.68 10.15 5.68
CA PHE A 95 -9.50 8.70 5.78
C PHE A 95 -8.30 8.24 4.96
N TRP A 96 -8.23 8.68 3.70
CA TRP A 96 -7.11 8.36 2.82
C TRP A 96 -5.79 8.93 3.31
N GLY A 97 -5.78 10.14 3.86
CA GLY A 97 -4.60 10.74 4.47
C GLY A 97 -4.02 9.88 5.58
N LEU A 98 -4.86 9.48 6.55
CA LEU A 98 -4.46 8.63 7.67
C LEU A 98 -4.00 7.24 7.20
N PHE A 99 -4.75 6.64 6.25
CA PHE A 99 -4.40 5.38 5.63
C PHE A 99 -3.02 5.43 4.94
N THR A 100 -2.74 6.52 4.22
CA THR A 100 -1.48 6.70 3.50
C THR A 100 -0.31 6.94 4.45
N ILE A 101 -0.52 7.64 5.56
CA ILE A 101 0.47 7.82 6.63
C ILE A 101 0.85 6.46 7.23
N LEU A 102 -0.14 5.66 7.64
CA LEU A 102 0.08 4.33 8.22
C LEU A 102 0.80 3.41 7.22
N GLY A 103 0.37 3.43 5.96
CA GLY A 103 1.03 2.72 4.86
C GLY A 103 2.49 3.13 4.71
N GLY A 104 2.77 4.44 4.63
CA GLY A 104 4.11 5.02 4.54
C GLY A 104 5.04 4.61 5.68
N GLN A 105 4.55 4.65 6.92
CA GLN A 105 5.28 4.16 8.10
C GLN A 105 5.64 2.68 7.99
N CYS A 106 4.70 1.84 7.52
CA CYS A 106 4.98 0.43 7.25
C CYS A 106 6.09 0.27 6.20
N MET A 107 6.09 1.07 5.13
CA MET A 107 7.14 1.01 4.10
C MET A 107 8.52 1.33 4.65
N ILE A 108 8.62 2.41 5.43
CA ILE A 108 9.88 2.86 6.02
C ILE A 108 10.38 1.84 7.04
N ARG A 109 9.49 1.31 7.89
CA ARG A 109 9.84 0.29 8.89
C ARG A 109 10.34 -1.00 8.24
N HIS A 110 9.68 -1.47 7.18
CA HIS A 110 10.17 -2.63 6.43
C HIS A 110 11.49 -2.35 5.70
N GLY A 111 11.75 -1.09 5.31
CA GLY A 111 13.00 -0.67 4.69
C GLY A 111 14.18 -0.51 5.65
N HIS A 112 13.95 -0.23 6.95
CA HIS A 112 15.01 -0.01 7.94
C HIS A 112 15.20 -1.14 8.95
N CYS A 113 14.15 -1.90 9.27
CA CYS A 113 14.22 -2.85 10.37
C CYS A 113 15.02 -4.10 9.99
N ALA A 114 16.18 -4.27 10.62
CA ALA A 114 17.06 -5.43 10.45
C ALA A 114 16.33 -6.76 10.72
N CYS A 115 15.37 -6.83 11.65
CA CYS A 115 14.57 -8.04 11.90
C CYS A 115 13.63 -8.39 10.71
N CYS A 116 13.09 -7.38 10.02
CA CYS A 116 12.30 -7.59 8.80
C CYS A 116 13.18 -8.01 7.61
N ILE A 117 14.40 -7.47 7.54
CA ILE A 117 15.38 -7.83 6.50
C ILE A 117 15.90 -9.25 6.75
N ALA A 118 16.32 -9.56 7.98
CA ALA A 118 16.82 -10.87 8.39
C ALA A 118 15.76 -11.98 8.25
N SER A 119 14.50 -11.71 8.59
CA SER A 119 13.41 -12.67 8.36
C SER A 119 13.12 -12.89 6.86
N HIS A 120 13.38 -11.89 6.01
CA HIS A 120 13.30 -12.04 4.56
C HIS A 120 14.46 -12.87 4.01
N GLU A 121 15.68 -12.61 4.46
CA GLU A 121 16.89 -13.36 4.09
C GLU A 121 16.78 -14.82 4.54
N ALA A 122 16.44 -15.08 5.82
CA ALA A 122 16.25 -16.43 6.35
C ALA A 122 15.15 -17.24 5.62
N ARG A 123 14.05 -16.59 5.18
CA ARG A 123 13.03 -17.26 4.34
C ARG A 123 13.50 -17.53 2.93
N THR A 124 14.38 -16.70 2.38
CA THR A 124 14.90 -16.88 1.03
C THR A 124 15.90 -18.03 1.01
N ASP A 125 16.80 -18.07 1.99
CA ASP A 125 17.77 -19.15 2.17
C ASP A 125 17.11 -20.50 2.47
N SER A 126 16.12 -20.55 3.37
CA SER A 126 15.39 -21.79 3.64
C SER A 126 14.63 -22.32 2.40
N ARG A 127 14.18 -21.44 1.51
CA ARG A 127 13.56 -21.84 0.24
C ARG A 127 14.59 -22.39 -0.75
N CYS A 128 15.77 -21.79 -0.80
CA CYS A 128 16.90 -22.27 -1.62
C CYS A 128 17.38 -23.66 -1.13
N HIS A 129 17.53 -23.84 0.18
CA HIS A 129 17.87 -25.13 0.77
C HIS A 129 16.80 -26.20 0.57
N ARG A 130 15.51 -25.85 0.63
CA ARG A 130 14.42 -26.79 0.34
C ARG A 130 14.45 -27.26 -1.11
N LEU A 131 14.58 -26.34 -2.06
CA LEU A 131 14.70 -26.67 -3.49
C LEU A 131 15.92 -27.53 -3.79
N ARG A 132 17.03 -27.35 -3.05
CA ARG A 132 18.23 -28.17 -3.17
C ARG A 132 18.04 -29.61 -2.67
N ARG A 133 17.16 -29.84 -1.68
CA ARG A 133 16.82 -31.19 -1.17
C ARG A 133 15.80 -31.92 -2.05
N GLU A 134 14.95 -31.18 -2.76
CA GLU A 134 13.91 -31.75 -3.62
C GLU A 134 14.38 -31.92 -5.09
N ALA A 135 15.62 -31.55 -5.41
CA ALA A 135 16.19 -31.75 -6.74
C ALA A 135 16.48 -33.25 -6.98
N PRO A 136 15.99 -33.84 -8.09
CA PRO A 136 16.24 -35.24 -8.41
C PRO A 136 17.74 -35.45 -8.65
N GLY A 137 18.39 -36.21 -7.75
CA GLY A 137 19.84 -36.41 -7.73
C GLY A 137 20.58 -35.88 -6.49
N ALA A 138 19.85 -35.39 -5.47
CA ALA A 138 20.44 -35.20 -4.15
C ALA A 138 20.91 -36.55 -3.58
N PRO A 139 22.12 -36.64 -2.98
CA PRO A 139 22.64 -37.89 -2.42
C PRO A 139 21.77 -38.44 -1.30
#